data_AF-A0A958W8F3-F1
#
_entry.id   AF-A0A958W8F3-F1
#
_cell.length_a   1.000
_cell.length_b   1.000
_cell.length_c   1.000
_cell.angle_alpha   90.00
_cell.angle_beta   90.00
_cell.angle_gamma   90.00
#
_symmetry.space_group_name_H-M   'P 1'
#
loop_
_entity.id
_entity.type
_entity.pdbx_description
1 polymer ?
#
loop_
_entity_poly.entity_id
_entity_poly.type
_entity_poly.pdbx_seq_one_letter_code
_entity_poly.pdbx_strand_id
1 'polypeptide(L)'
;MTKEIQFDKNLWFIHKGCEGRHYLLGNPHTFYGRILAWCPKKERSFMVSVSEMEQMSDFSKYWIEGYLKGNEPEPPTDSNEDVDFESAEYKTWIEEVKLFNETGYWSSFDRNCEKCGKALLKSEPEDICEECRK
;
A
#
# COMPACT_ATOMS: atom_id res chain seq x y z
N MET A 1 0.70 -10.17 -31.78
CA MET A 1 0.59 -8.71 -31.57
C MET A 1 1.08 -8.40 -30.17
N THR A 2 2.30 -7.87 -30.04
CA THR A 2 2.75 -7.25 -28.78
C THR A 2 1.95 -5.96 -28.62
N LYS A 3 1.04 -5.93 -27.63
CA LYS A 3 0.29 -4.73 -27.30
C LYS A 3 1.30 -3.74 -26.71
N GLU A 4 1.54 -2.62 -27.37
CA GLU A 4 2.36 -1.54 -26.81
C GLU A 4 1.75 -1.12 -25.47
N ILE A 5 2.58 -1.08 -24.43
CA ILE A 5 2.14 -0.63 -23.12
C ILE A 5 2.07 0.89 -23.16
N GLN A 6 0.85 1.40 -23.00
CA GLN A 6 0.60 2.83 -22.86
C GLN A 6 0.78 3.22 -21.39
N PHE A 7 1.65 4.20 -21.14
CA PHE A 7 1.88 4.77 -19.82
C PHE A 7 2.07 6.29 -19.94
N ASP A 8 1.62 7.03 -18.92
CA ASP A 8 1.87 8.47 -18.83
C ASP A 8 3.26 8.72 -18.24
N LYS A 9 4.11 9.45 -18.97
CA LYS A 9 5.46 9.80 -18.53
C LYS A 9 5.49 10.70 -17.31
N ASN A 10 4.39 11.39 -17.00
CA ASN A 10 4.25 12.20 -15.80
C ASN A 10 4.04 11.36 -14.55
N LEU A 11 3.48 10.14 -14.67
CA LEU A 11 3.24 9.24 -13.56
C LEU A 11 4.48 8.39 -13.22
N TRP A 12 5.64 9.05 -13.06
CA TRP A 12 6.91 8.36 -12.81
C TRP A 12 7.28 8.25 -11.33
N PHE A 13 7.98 7.16 -10.99
CA PHE A 13 8.64 6.95 -9.69
C PHE A 13 9.99 6.22 -9.83
N ILE A 14 10.80 6.25 -8.76
CA ILE A 14 12.05 5.49 -8.60
C ILE A 14 11.80 4.38 -7.56
N HIS A 15 12.16 3.14 -7.92
CA HIS A 15 11.96 1.97 -7.09
C HIS A 15 13.24 1.60 -6.33
N LYS A 16 13.13 1.28 -5.03
CA LYS A 16 14.28 0.93 -4.16
C LYS A 16 15.21 -0.15 -4.73
N GLY A 17 14.63 -1.15 -5.38
CA GLY A 17 15.35 -2.32 -5.92
C GLY A 17 15.54 -2.34 -7.44
N CYS A 18 15.24 -1.25 -8.17
CA CYS A 18 15.39 -1.24 -9.62
C CYS A 18 15.73 0.16 -10.14
N GLU A 19 16.84 0.25 -10.86
CA GLU A 19 17.32 1.53 -11.42
C GLU A 19 16.38 2.11 -12.48
N GLY A 20 16.35 3.44 -12.54
CA GLY A 20 15.61 4.20 -13.54
C GLY A 20 14.17 4.51 -13.16
N ARG A 21 13.49 5.26 -14.04
CA ARG A 21 12.08 5.62 -13.87
C ARG A 21 11.17 4.45 -14.21
N HIS A 22 10.18 4.26 -13.36
CA HIS A 22 9.06 3.34 -13.50
C HIS A 22 7.77 4.15 -13.59
N TYR A 23 6.71 3.58 -14.13
CA TYR A 23 5.48 4.33 -14.41
C TYR A 23 4.25 3.64 -13.84
N LEU A 24 3.36 4.40 -13.20
CA LEU A 24 2.10 3.87 -12.66
C LEU A 24 1.14 3.55 -13.81
N LEU A 25 0.45 2.42 -13.72
CA LEU A 25 -0.51 1.95 -14.72
C LEU A 25 -1.95 1.87 -14.16
N GLY A 26 -2.12 1.54 -12.88
CA GLY A 26 -3.45 1.45 -12.27
C GLY A 26 -3.58 0.38 -11.20
N ASN A 27 -4.80 -0.15 -11.03
CA ASN A 27 -5.11 -1.19 -10.05
C ASN A 27 -4.80 -2.59 -10.62
N PRO A 28 -3.98 -3.43 -9.95
CA PRO A 28 -3.74 -4.80 -10.36
C PRO A 28 -4.89 -5.77 -10.00
N HIS A 29 -5.91 -5.31 -9.28
CA HIS A 29 -7.03 -6.10 -8.73
C HIS A 29 -6.56 -7.27 -7.86
N THR A 30 -5.54 -7.02 -7.03
CA THR A 30 -4.98 -8.01 -6.10
C THR A 30 -5.11 -7.53 -4.66
N PHE A 31 -4.00 -7.40 -3.92
CA PHE A 31 -3.99 -6.95 -2.54
C PHE A 31 -4.17 -5.43 -2.45
N TYR A 32 -4.76 -4.99 -1.34
CA TYR A 32 -4.91 -3.56 -1.04
C TYR A 32 -3.58 -2.82 -1.11
N GLY A 33 -3.60 -1.60 -1.65
CA GLY A 33 -2.44 -0.71 -1.76
C GLY A 33 -1.41 -1.13 -2.81
N ARG A 34 -1.53 -2.32 -3.42
CA ARG A 34 -0.67 -2.71 -4.55
C ARG A 34 -1.10 -1.95 -5.79
N ILE A 35 -0.13 -1.36 -6.47
CA ILE A 35 -0.29 -0.58 -7.69
C ILE A 35 0.41 -1.31 -8.83
N LEU A 36 -0.26 -1.43 -9.97
CA LEU A 36 0.36 -1.95 -11.19
C LEU A 36 1.28 -0.88 -11.77
N ALA A 37 2.53 -1.25 -12.04
CA ALA A 37 3.55 -0.37 -12.59
C ALA A 37 4.27 -1.01 -13.79
N TRP A 38 4.90 -0.17 -14.59
CA TRP A 38 5.73 -0.53 -15.75
C TRP A 38 7.20 -0.25 -15.50
N CYS A 39 8.06 -1.23 -15.82
CA CYS A 39 9.51 -1.07 -15.84
C CYS A 39 10.00 -1.07 -17.30
N PRO A 40 10.45 0.08 -17.86
CA PRO A 40 10.99 0.12 -19.21
C PRO A 40 12.28 -0.69 -19.36
N LYS A 41 13.17 -0.66 -18.36
CA LYS A 41 14.48 -1.35 -18.42
C LYS A 41 14.34 -2.87 -18.54
N LYS A 42 13.31 -3.45 -17.92
CA LYS A 42 13.05 -4.89 -17.91
C LYS A 42 11.90 -5.29 -18.84
N GLU A 43 11.32 -4.32 -19.54
CA GLU A 43 10.15 -4.48 -20.41
C GLU A 43 9.04 -5.35 -19.79
N ARG A 44 8.73 -5.09 -18.52
CA ARG A 44 7.70 -5.86 -17.79
C ARG A 44 6.91 -5.00 -16.82
N SER A 45 5.65 -5.39 -16.60
CA SER A 45 4.84 -4.86 -15.51
C SER A 45 5.13 -5.60 -14.20
N PHE A 46 4.86 -4.93 -13.08
CA PHE A 46 5.03 -5.47 -11.73
C PHE A 46 4.10 -4.76 -10.75
N MET A 47 3.95 -5.31 -9.56
CA MET A 47 3.15 -4.73 -8.48
C MET A 47 4.07 -4.05 -7.47
N VAL A 48 3.67 -2.87 -7.00
CA VAL A 48 4.46 -2.05 -6.08
C VAL A 48 3.56 -1.38 -5.04
N SER A 49 4.08 -1.15 -3.83
CA SER A 49 3.46 -0.32 -2.79
C SER A 49 4.22 1.01 -2.66
N VAL A 50 3.59 2.06 -2.12
CA VAL A 50 4.21 3.40 -2.04
C VAL A 50 5.51 3.40 -1.22
N SER A 51 5.59 2.58 -0.18
CA SER A 51 6.81 2.38 0.62
C SER A 51 7.98 1.74 -0.14
N GLU A 52 7.76 1.14 -1.31
CA GLU A 52 8.82 0.63 -2.19
C GLU A 52 9.36 1.71 -3.15
N MET A 53 8.78 2.91 -3.12
CA MET A 53 9.15 4.06 -3.94
C MET A 53 10.04 5.03 -3.14
N GLU A 54 11.17 5.45 -3.72
CA GLU A 54 12.09 6.40 -3.07
C GLU A 54 11.79 7.85 -3.46
N GLN A 55 11.41 8.05 -4.72
CA GLN A 55 11.11 9.35 -5.31
C GLN A 55 9.98 9.17 -6.32
N MET A 56 9.17 10.21 -6.50
CA MET A 56 8.10 10.22 -7.49
C MET A 56 7.82 11.63 -7.96
N SER A 57 7.11 11.76 -9.07
CA SER A 57 6.58 13.06 -9.50
C SER A 57 5.42 13.51 -8.60
N ASP A 58 5.11 14.80 -8.65
CA ASP A 58 3.89 15.32 -7.99
C ASP A 58 2.61 14.68 -8.56
N PHE A 59 2.59 14.39 -9.87
CA PHE A 59 1.47 13.70 -10.50
C PHE A 59 1.26 12.29 -9.93
N SER A 60 2.35 11.53 -9.77
CA SER A 60 2.33 10.22 -9.13
C SER A 60 1.89 10.33 -7.69
N LYS A 61 2.41 11.32 -6.93
CA LYS A 61 2.04 11.53 -5.54
C LYS A 61 0.52 11.72 -5.38
N TYR A 62 -0.06 12.70 -6.07
CA TYR A 62 -1.50 12.97 -5.96
C TYR A 62 -2.36 11.81 -6.50
N TRP A 63 -1.90 11.14 -7.56
CA TRP A 63 -2.59 9.96 -8.07
C TRP A 63 -2.61 8.83 -7.03
N ILE A 64 -1.46 8.56 -6.38
CA ILE A 64 -1.33 7.53 -5.35
C ILE A 64 -2.19 7.88 -4.13
N GLU A 65 -2.18 9.14 -3.68
CA GLU A 65 -3.03 9.59 -2.57
C GLU A 65 -4.51 9.29 -2.84
N GLY A 66 -5.02 9.67 -4.01
CA GLY A 66 -6.39 9.35 -4.40
C GLY A 66 -6.64 7.84 -4.56
N TYR A 67 -5.69 7.11 -5.15
CA TYR A 67 -5.75 5.67 -5.34
C TYR A 67 -5.87 4.92 -4.00
N LEU A 68 -5.02 5.25 -3.03
CA LEU A 68 -5.03 4.61 -1.72
C LEU A 68 -6.32 4.92 -0.98
N LYS A 69 -6.81 6.16 -1.02
CA LYS A 69 -8.13 6.51 -0.45
C LYS A 69 -9.29 5.72 -1.05
N GLY A 70 -9.26 5.49 -2.36
CA GLY A 70 -10.26 4.63 -3.04
C GLY A 70 -10.03 3.13 -2.85
N ASN A 71 -8.95 2.73 -2.19
CA ASN A 71 -8.56 1.34 -1.98
C ASN A 71 -8.34 1.02 -0.48
N GLU A 72 -8.91 1.82 0.41
CA GLU A 72 -8.93 1.52 1.84
C GLU A 72 -9.75 0.23 2.08
N PRO A 73 -9.30 -0.66 2.98
CA PRO A 73 -10.10 -1.79 3.46
C PRO A 73 -11.37 -1.30 4.16
N GLU A 74 -12.42 -2.12 4.19
CA GLU A 74 -13.65 -1.78 4.91
C GLU A 74 -13.41 -1.71 6.42
N PRO A 75 -14.12 -0.83 7.15
CA PRO A 75 -14.07 -0.79 8.61
C PRO A 75 -14.66 -2.07 9.22
N PRO A 76 -14.24 -2.43 10.45
CA PRO A 76 -14.88 -3.52 11.18
C PRO A 76 -16.35 -3.20 11.46
N THR A 77 -17.20 -4.22 11.35
CA THR A 77 -18.63 -4.15 11.64
C THR A 77 -19.02 -5.11 12.77
N ASP A 78 -20.12 -4.80 13.44
CA ASP A 78 -20.69 -5.65 14.49
C ASP A 78 -21.54 -6.81 13.91
N SER A 79 -22.24 -7.55 14.77
CA SER A 79 -23.09 -8.67 14.33
C SER A 79 -24.30 -8.27 13.47
N ASN A 80 -24.64 -6.98 13.43
CA ASN A 80 -25.71 -6.42 12.59
C ASN A 80 -25.16 -5.76 11.32
N GLU A 81 -23.87 -5.92 11.03
CA GLU A 81 -23.16 -5.26 9.92
C GLU A 81 -23.06 -3.72 10.08
N ASP A 82 -23.30 -3.20 11.28
CA ASP A 82 -23.17 -1.77 11.59
C ASP A 82 -21.74 -1.44 12.06
N VAL A 83 -21.26 -0.26 11.69
CA VAL A 83 -19.97 0.26 12.19
C VAL A 83 -20.19 0.93 13.55
N ASP A 84 -19.60 0.37 14.60
CA ASP A 84 -19.49 1.03 15.90
C ASP A 84 -18.25 1.94 15.93
N PHE A 85 -18.47 3.23 15.67
CA PHE A 85 -17.43 4.26 15.64
C PHE A 85 -16.71 4.46 16.99
N GLU A 86 -17.29 4.01 18.11
CA GLU A 86 -16.68 4.15 19.44
C GLU A 86 -15.91 2.91 19.90
N SER A 87 -16.05 1.79 19.18
CA SER A 87 -15.37 0.53 19.47
C SER A 87 -13.83 0.66 19.45
N ALA A 88 -13.16 -0.23 20.20
CA ALA A 88 -11.70 -0.29 20.20
C ALA A 88 -11.16 -0.78 18.85
N GLU A 89 -11.91 -1.66 18.19
CA GLU A 89 -11.64 -2.20 16.87
C GLU A 89 -11.67 -1.10 15.81
N TYR A 90 -12.69 -0.23 15.83
CA TYR A 90 -12.77 0.90 14.89
C TYR A 90 -11.61 1.89 15.11
N LYS A 91 -11.31 2.22 16.38
CA LYS A 91 -10.18 3.11 16.71
C LYS A 91 -8.84 2.53 16.24
N THR A 92 -8.65 1.22 16.38
CA THR A 92 -7.48 0.51 15.84
C THR A 92 -7.46 0.58 14.32
N TRP A 93 -8.59 0.28 13.65
CA TRP A 93 -8.70 0.35 12.19
C TRP A 93 -8.35 1.73 11.63
N ILE A 94 -8.69 2.82 12.33
CA ILE A 94 -8.29 4.18 11.92
C ILE A 94 -6.75 4.33 11.91
N GLU A 95 -6.06 3.80 12.91
CA GLU A 95 -4.59 3.78 12.95
C GLU A 95 -4.01 2.92 11.82
N GLU A 96 -4.63 1.77 11.56
CA GLU A 96 -4.25 0.89 10.46
C GLU A 96 -4.42 1.59 9.10
N VAL A 97 -5.55 2.25 8.85
CA VAL A 97 -5.83 2.99 7.62
C VAL A 97 -4.86 4.15 7.45
N LYS A 98 -4.50 4.85 8.54
CA LYS A 98 -3.49 5.91 8.47
C LYS A 98 -2.15 5.36 7.96
N LEU A 99 -1.66 4.29 8.57
CA LEU A 99 -0.39 3.67 8.15
C LEU A 99 -0.49 3.03 6.76
N PHE A 100 -1.66 2.52 6.37
CA PHE A 100 -1.93 2.05 5.00
C PHE A 100 -1.76 3.17 3.98
N ASN A 101 -2.29 4.37 4.26
CA ASN A 101 -2.13 5.51 3.36
C ASN A 101 -0.67 5.98 3.25
N GLU A 102 0.13 5.79 4.30
CA GLU A 102 1.55 6.14 4.32
C GLU A 102 2.42 5.09 3.61
N THR A 103 2.05 3.81 3.68
CA THR A 103 2.93 2.69 3.27
C THR A 103 2.44 1.91 2.06
N GLY A 104 1.12 1.92 1.79
CA GLY A 104 0.47 1.11 0.77
C GLY A 104 0.47 -0.38 1.08
N TYR A 105 0.63 -0.76 2.36
CA TYR A 105 0.62 -2.14 2.82
C TYR A 105 -0.58 -2.44 3.69
N TRP A 106 -1.14 -3.63 3.47
CA TRP A 106 -2.21 -4.19 4.29
C TRP A 106 -2.10 -5.71 4.35
N SER A 107 -2.12 -6.25 5.56
CA SER A 107 -2.25 -7.67 5.86
C SER A 107 -3.70 -7.99 6.21
N SER A 108 -4.27 -8.97 5.52
CA SER A 108 -5.58 -9.52 5.90
C SER A 108 -5.51 -10.44 7.12
N PHE A 109 -4.30 -10.78 7.58
CA PHE A 109 -4.06 -11.68 8.70
C PHE A 109 -3.64 -10.91 9.94
N ASP A 110 -4.04 -11.42 11.10
CA ASP A 110 -3.49 -10.98 12.38
C ASP A 110 -2.02 -11.37 12.46
N ARG A 111 -1.19 -10.44 12.91
CA ARG A 111 0.25 -10.64 13.04
C ARG A 111 0.72 -10.15 14.39
N ASN A 112 1.78 -10.79 14.89
CA ASN A 112 2.43 -10.41 16.13
C ASN A 112 3.91 -10.12 15.84
N CYS A 113 4.49 -9.19 16.60
CA CYS A 113 5.91 -8.90 16.58
C CYS A 113 6.71 -10.17 16.88
N GLU A 114 7.62 -10.55 15.99
CA GLU A 114 8.45 -11.75 16.18
C GLU A 114 9.36 -11.67 17.41
N LYS A 115 9.68 -10.45 17.88
CA LYS A 115 10.57 -10.24 19.04
C LYS A 115 9.86 -10.22 20.39
N CYS A 116 8.69 -9.56 20.48
CA CYS A 116 8.02 -9.33 21.78
C CYS A 116 6.59 -9.89 21.85
N GLY A 117 6.05 -10.42 20.74
CA GLY A 117 4.70 -11.00 20.69
C GLY A 117 3.55 -9.98 20.69
N LYS A 118 3.84 -8.66 20.71
CA LYS A 118 2.81 -7.61 20.62
C LYS A 118 2.07 -7.71 19.29
N ALA A 119 0.74 -7.59 19.31
CA ALA A 119 -0.07 -7.49 18.09
C ALA A 119 0.40 -6.30 17.24
N LEU A 120 0.58 -6.55 15.95
CA LEU A 120 0.96 -5.53 14.97
C LEU A 120 -0.31 -5.00 14.29
N LEU A 121 -0.26 -3.72 13.90
CA LEU A 121 -1.28 -3.17 13.00
C LEU A 121 -1.24 -3.93 11.66
N LYS A 122 -2.40 -4.13 11.05
CA LYS A 122 -2.49 -4.82 9.75
C LYS A 122 -1.68 -4.16 8.65
N SER A 123 -1.47 -2.86 8.73
CA SER A 123 -0.72 -2.08 7.74
C SER A 123 0.77 -1.95 8.03
N GLU A 124 1.29 -2.59 9.09
CA GLU A 124 2.74 -2.65 9.29
C GLU A 124 3.40 -3.50 8.19
N PRO A 125 4.43 -3.00 7.50
CA PRO A 125 5.10 -3.76 6.44
C PRO A 125 6.04 -4.85 6.96
N GLU A 126 6.55 -4.70 8.18
CA GLU A 126 7.57 -5.57 8.77
C GLU A 126 6.96 -6.45 9.86
N ASP A 127 7.65 -7.52 10.25
CA ASP A 127 7.20 -8.46 11.29
C ASP A 127 7.73 -8.08 12.70
N ILE A 128 8.24 -6.86 12.87
CA ILE A 128 8.77 -6.34 14.13
C ILE A 128 8.10 -5.00 14.44
N CYS A 129 7.59 -4.84 15.67
CA CYS A 129 6.96 -3.58 16.09
C CYS A 129 7.97 -2.44 16.23
N GLU A 130 7.51 -1.19 16.12
CA GLU A 130 8.36 0.01 16.21
C GLU A 130 9.25 0.06 17.47
N GLU A 131 8.73 -0.40 18.61
CA GLU A 131 9.49 -0.43 19.87
C GLU A 131 10.71 -1.37 19.81
N CYS A 132 10.60 -2.48 19.06
CA CYS A 132 11.66 -3.47 18.91
C CYS A 132 12.58 -3.21 17.69
N ARG A 133 12.29 -2.16 16.91
CA ARG A 133 13.15 -1.65 15.84
C ARG A 133 14.20 -0.65 16.35
N LYS A 134 13.93 0.00 17.49
CA LYS A 134 14.88 0.87 18.20
C LYS A 134 16.04 0.06 18.78
#